data_AF-A0A959ZAU4-F1
#
_entry.id   AF-A0A959ZAU4-F1
#
_cell.length_a   1.000
_cell.length_b   1.000
_cell.length_c   1.000
_cell.angle_alpha   90.00
_cell.angle_beta   90.00
_cell.angle_gamma   90.00
#
_symmetry.space_group_name_H-M   'P 1'
#
loop_
_entity.id
_entity.type
_entity.pdbx_description
1 polymer ?
#
loop_
_entity_poly.entity_id
_entity_poly.type
_entity_poly.pdbx_seq_one_letter_code
_entity_poly.pdbx_strand_id
1 'polypeptide(L)'
;MINRTVKLETHNAVVLATAPLLMVVPFLLSSDPVVGLVSFFIGSLLIGVALSEAAPLDTLAGIDRGRLPVAAHAGIDRMLAAVIIGLGIAAGLAGGHTFVAIFLVGFGAAHMAHTAITRYSARGAS
;
A
#
# COMPACT_ATOMS: atom_id res chain seq x y z
N MET A 1 -21.10 -6.33 16.05
CA MET A 1 -20.56 -5.08 15.45
C MET A 1 -19.04 -5.12 15.56
N ILE A 2 -18.31 -5.28 14.45
CA ILE A 2 -16.84 -5.19 14.47
C ILE A 2 -16.49 -3.71 14.59
N ASN A 3 -16.06 -3.29 15.79
CA ASN A 3 -15.59 -1.94 16.05
C ASN A 3 -14.24 -1.75 15.33
N ARG A 4 -14.26 -1.25 14.09
CA ARG A 4 -13.02 -0.89 13.38
C ARG A 4 -12.35 0.23 14.16
N THR A 5 -11.12 0.05 14.62
CA THR A 5 -10.49 0.89 15.66
C THR A 5 -9.50 1.91 15.11
N VAL A 6 -8.92 1.68 13.93
CA VAL A 6 -7.80 2.48 13.44
C VAL A 6 -8.28 3.75 12.73
N LYS A 7 -7.79 4.91 13.20
CA LYS A 7 -7.97 6.21 12.53
C LYS A 7 -7.16 6.25 11.25
N LEU A 8 -7.65 7.00 10.28
CA LEU A 8 -7.04 7.10 8.95
C LEU A 8 -5.62 7.69 8.98
N GLU A 9 -5.36 8.68 9.84
CA GLU A 9 -4.01 9.19 10.09
C GLU A 9 -3.04 8.10 10.57
N THR A 10 -3.50 7.25 11.50
CA THR A 10 -2.71 6.12 12.01
C THR A 10 -2.47 5.07 10.91
N HIS A 11 -3.46 4.84 10.04
CA HIS A 11 -3.29 3.98 8.88
C HIS A 11 -2.17 4.49 7.97
N ASN A 12 -2.27 5.75 7.54
CA ASN A 12 -1.30 6.35 6.63
C ASN A 12 0.11 6.37 7.24
N ALA A 13 0.24 6.63 8.54
CA ALA A 13 1.52 6.55 9.24
C ALA A 13 2.14 5.15 9.19
N VAL A 14 1.34 4.10 9.39
CA VAL A 14 1.81 2.71 9.31
C VAL A 14 2.20 2.36 7.87
N VAL A 15 1.42 2.78 6.87
CA VAL A 15 1.76 2.58 5.45
C VAL A 15 3.06 3.28 5.11
N LEU A 16 3.26 4.53 5.54
CA LEU A 16 4.52 5.26 5.32
C LEU A 16 5.73 4.60 5.99
N ALA A 17 5.55 4.04 7.18
CA ALA A 17 6.62 3.32 7.88
C ALA A 17 6.96 1.96 7.24
N THR A 18 5.97 1.29 6.63
CA THR A 18 6.14 -0.07 6.10
C THR A 18 6.41 -0.13 4.59
N ALA A 19 5.96 0.86 3.80
CA ALA A 19 6.18 0.91 2.36
C ALA A 19 7.67 0.85 1.95
N PRO A 20 8.63 1.48 2.65
CA PRO A 20 10.06 1.30 2.35
C PRO A 20 10.54 -0.14 2.45
N LEU A 21 9.92 -0.97 3.31
CA LEU A 21 10.25 -2.40 3.37
C LEU A 21 9.84 -3.10 2.07
N LEU A 22 8.69 -2.74 1.49
CA LEU A 22 8.27 -3.26 0.18
C LEU A 22 9.25 -2.85 -0.93
N MET A 23 9.86 -1.68 -0.85
CA MET A 23 10.84 -1.24 -1.84
C MET A 23 12.16 -2.02 -1.78
N VAL A 24 12.62 -2.37 -0.57
CA VAL A 24 13.97 -2.90 -0.34
C VAL A 24 14.01 -4.42 -0.23
N VAL A 25 13.09 -5.01 0.55
CA VAL A 25 13.17 -6.43 0.92
C VAL A 25 13.09 -7.37 -0.30
N PRO A 26 12.19 -7.18 -1.28
CA PRO A 26 12.14 -8.07 -2.45
C PRO A 26 13.45 -8.09 -3.24
N PHE A 27 14.10 -6.94 -3.38
CA PHE A 27 15.41 -6.84 -4.04
C PHE A 27 16.49 -7.61 -3.29
N LEU A 28 16.53 -7.50 -1.95
CA LEU A 28 17.48 -8.26 -1.13
C LEU A 28 17.26 -9.78 -1.23
N LEU A 29 16.01 -10.21 -1.43
CA LEU A 29 15.65 -11.63 -1.46
C LEU A 29 15.82 -12.31 -2.83
N SER A 30 15.81 -11.57 -3.95
CA SER A 30 16.02 -12.14 -5.30
C SER A 30 17.30 -11.71 -5.99
N SER A 31 17.89 -10.55 -5.64
CA SER A 31 18.91 -9.86 -6.43
C SER A 31 18.52 -9.63 -7.91
N ASP A 32 17.22 -9.76 -8.24
CA ASP A 32 16.70 -9.53 -9.58
C ASP A 32 16.34 -8.04 -9.72
N PRO A 33 16.95 -7.33 -10.69
CA PRO A 33 16.66 -5.92 -10.94
C PRO A 33 15.18 -5.64 -11.25
N VAL A 34 14.48 -6.57 -11.91
CA VAL A 34 13.07 -6.42 -12.28
C VAL A 34 12.20 -6.45 -11.03
N VAL A 35 12.44 -7.41 -10.13
CA VAL A 35 11.73 -7.50 -8.85
C VAL A 35 11.96 -6.24 -8.01
N GLY A 36 13.20 -5.75 -7.97
CA GLY A 36 13.52 -4.51 -7.28
C GLY A 36 12.77 -3.30 -7.85
N LEU A 37 12.77 -3.15 -9.17
CA LEU A 37 12.08 -2.07 -9.86
C LEU A 37 10.58 -2.08 -9.59
N VAL A 38 9.93 -3.23 -9.78
CA VAL A 38 8.48 -3.38 -9.57
C VAL A 38 8.11 -3.07 -8.11
N SER A 39 8.86 -3.64 -7.16
CA SER A 39 8.56 -3.45 -5.74
C SER A 39 8.81 -2.01 -5.28
N PHE A 40 9.83 -1.34 -5.85
CA PHE A 40 10.08 0.07 -5.65
C PHE A 40 8.90 0.94 -6.11
N PHE A 41 8.39 0.71 -7.33
CA PHE A 41 7.24 1.46 -7.85
C PHE A 41 5.98 1.22 -7.03
N ILE A 42 5.72 0.00 -6.57
CA ILE A 42 4.56 -0.26 -5.73
C ILE A 42 4.70 0.40 -4.35
N GLY A 43 5.90 0.32 -3.75
CA GLY A 43 6.19 1.02 -2.50
C GLY A 43 6.02 2.54 -2.64
N SER A 44 6.42 3.13 -3.77
CA SER A 44 6.27 4.57 -3.99
C SER A 44 4.82 4.97 -4.21
N LEU A 45 4.02 4.12 -4.87
CA LEU A 45 2.57 4.30 -4.97
C LEU A 45 1.90 4.27 -3.60
N LEU A 46 2.26 3.33 -2.72
CA LEU A 46 1.74 3.29 -1.34
C LEU A 46 2.06 4.56 -0.56
N ILE A 47 3.30 5.05 -0.68
CA ILE A 47 3.72 6.33 -0.06
C ILE A 47 2.90 7.49 -0.65
N GLY A 48 2.74 7.55 -1.96
CA GLY A 48 1.96 8.60 -2.63
C GLY A 48 0.50 8.63 -2.20
N VAL A 49 -0.13 7.45 -2.10
CA VAL A 49 -1.51 7.31 -1.60
C VAL A 49 -1.59 7.79 -0.15
N ALA A 50 -0.71 7.31 0.73
CA ALA A 50 -0.68 7.72 2.14
C ALA A 50 -0.45 9.22 2.34
N LEU A 51 0.33 9.88 1.47
CA LEU A 51 0.57 11.32 1.51
C LEU A 51 -0.55 12.16 0.88
N SER A 52 -1.40 11.57 0.03
CA SER A 52 -2.47 12.30 -0.66
C SER A 52 -3.50 12.93 0.28
N GLU A 53 -3.61 12.43 1.51
CA GLU A 53 -4.45 13.02 2.56
C GLU A 53 -3.72 14.05 3.44
N ALA A 54 -2.39 13.97 3.50
CA ALA A 54 -1.56 14.86 4.29
C ALA A 54 -1.33 16.22 3.60
N ALA A 55 -1.56 16.31 2.29
CA ALA A 55 -1.42 17.55 1.54
C ALA A 55 -2.45 18.60 2.03
N PRO A 56 -1.98 19.76 2.53
CA PRO A 56 -2.81 20.96 2.63
C PRO A 56 -3.25 21.38 1.22
N LEU A 57 -4.46 21.93 1.12
CA LEU A 57 -5.06 22.37 -0.15
C LEU A 57 -4.23 23.44 -0.88
N ASP A 58 -3.24 24.03 -0.21
CA ASP A 58 -2.37 25.06 -0.76
C ASP A 58 -0.91 24.66 -0.57
N THR A 59 -0.06 25.14 -1.48
CA THR A 59 1.41 25.24 -1.34
C THR A 59 2.30 24.07 -1.79
N LEU A 60 2.12 23.58 -3.01
CA LEU A 60 3.28 23.34 -3.88
C LEU A 60 2.86 23.47 -5.36
N ALA A 61 3.17 24.62 -5.96
CA ALA A 61 3.10 24.89 -7.40
C ALA A 61 1.71 25.11 -8.06
N GLY A 62 0.72 25.69 -7.36
CA GLY A 62 -0.52 26.18 -8.00
C GLY A 62 -1.39 25.12 -8.69
N ILE A 63 -1.12 23.84 -8.40
CA ILE A 63 -1.94 22.71 -8.81
C ILE A 63 -2.78 22.36 -7.60
N ASP A 64 -4.09 22.59 -7.69
CA ASP A 64 -5.10 22.08 -6.76
C ASP A 64 -5.01 20.54 -6.73
N ARG A 65 -4.11 19.99 -5.92
CA ARG A 65 -4.08 18.56 -5.62
C ARG A 65 -5.13 18.33 -4.54
N GLY A 66 -6.40 18.36 -4.94
CA GLY A 66 -7.51 18.07 -4.05
C GLY A 66 -7.28 16.76 -3.31
N ARG A 67 -7.65 16.73 -2.02
CA ARG A 67 -7.58 15.52 -1.20
C ARG A 67 -8.33 14.39 -1.89
N LEU A 68 -7.74 13.19 -1.93
CA LEU A 68 -8.41 12.04 -2.49
C LEU A 68 -9.70 11.76 -1.70
N PRO A 69 -10.85 11.49 -2.35
CA PRO A 69 -12.03 11.01 -1.65
C PRO A 69 -11.70 9.75 -0.84
N VAL A 70 -12.18 9.65 0.40
CA VAL A 70 -11.91 8.52 1.30
C VAL A 70 -12.24 7.16 0.65
N ALA A 71 -13.29 7.12 -0.17
CA ALA A 71 -13.67 5.93 -0.92
C ALA A 71 -12.63 5.54 -1.99
N ALA A 72 -12.02 6.52 -2.67
CA ALA A 72 -10.96 6.30 -3.65
C ALA A 72 -9.69 5.80 -2.97
N HIS A 73 -9.32 6.37 -1.82
CA HIS A 73 -8.15 5.95 -1.04
C HIS A 73 -8.29 4.48 -0.59
N ALA A 74 -9.44 4.13 -0.01
CA ALA A 74 -9.74 2.77 0.40
C ALA A 74 -9.81 1.79 -0.80
N GLY A 75 -10.23 2.26 -1.98
CA GLY A 75 -10.23 1.49 -3.20
C GLY A 75 -8.81 1.16 -3.68
N ILE A 76 -7.95 2.18 -3.70
CA ILE A 76 -6.55 2.04 -4.13
C ILE A 76 -5.77 1.14 -3.17
N ASP A 77 -5.94 1.27 -1.84
CA ASP A 77 -5.28 0.38 -0.87
C ASP A 77 -5.62 -1.10 -1.12
N ARG A 78 -6.91 -1.40 -1.35
CA ARG A 78 -7.34 -2.78 -1.64
C ARG A 78 -6.79 -3.28 -2.97
N MET A 79 -6.77 -2.41 -3.99
CA MET A 79 -6.19 -2.74 -5.29
C MET A 79 -4.70 -3.03 -5.17
N LEU A 80 -3.93 -2.17 -4.50
CA LEU A 80 -2.50 -2.35 -4.29
C LEU A 80 -2.21 -3.61 -3.48
N ALA A 81 -2.97 -3.88 -2.41
CA ALA A 81 -2.87 -5.13 -1.67
C ALA A 81 -3.09 -6.37 -2.56
N ALA A 82 -4.13 -6.36 -3.40
CA ALA A 82 -4.42 -7.46 -4.32
C ALA A 82 -3.32 -7.62 -5.38
N VAL A 83 -2.79 -6.53 -5.93
CA VAL A 83 -1.67 -6.53 -6.88
C VAL A 83 -0.42 -7.13 -6.23
N ILE A 84 -0.08 -6.72 -5.00
CA ILE A 84 1.06 -7.25 -4.26
C ILE A 84 0.93 -8.77 -4.04
N ILE A 85 -0.26 -9.23 -3.63
CA ILE A 85 -0.54 -10.67 -3.48
C ILE A 85 -0.39 -11.38 -4.83
N GLY A 86 -0.98 -10.84 -5.90
CA GLY A 86 -0.92 -11.42 -7.24
C GLY A 86 0.51 -11.55 -7.76
N LEU A 87 1.35 -10.52 -7.53
CA LEU A 87 2.77 -10.55 -7.88
C LEU A 87 3.54 -11.59 -7.05
N GLY A 88 3.24 -11.72 -5.77
CA GLY A 88 3.82 -12.77 -4.94
C GLY A 88 3.46 -14.17 -5.42
N ILE A 89 2.19 -14.40 -5.78
CA ILE A 89 1.74 -15.68 -6.37
C ILE A 89 2.46 -15.93 -7.70
N ALA A 90 2.52 -14.94 -8.59
CA ALA A 90 3.21 -15.05 -9.88
C ALA A 90 4.70 -15.36 -9.71
N ALA A 91 5.39 -14.70 -8.78
CA ALA A 91 6.79 -14.97 -8.45
C ALA A 91 7.00 -16.39 -7.92
N GLY A 92 6.06 -16.91 -7.12
CA GLY A 92 6.09 -18.28 -6.63
C GLY A 92 5.92 -19.31 -7.75
N LEU A 93 5.02 -19.04 -8.71
CA LEU A 93 4.75 -19.92 -9.86
C LEU A 93 5.89 -19.92 -10.89
N ALA A 94 6.62 -18.81 -11.03
CA ALA A 94 7.74 -18.71 -11.96
C ALA A 94 8.95 -19.58 -11.57
N GLY A 95 9.03 -20.03 -10.31
CA GLY A 95 10.17 -20.78 -9.77
C GLY A 95 11.37 -19.86 -9.47
N GLY A 96 12.10 -20.15 -8.40
CA GLY A 96 13.33 -19.42 -8.04
C GLY A 96 13.15 -18.18 -7.14
N HIS A 97 11.92 -17.75 -6.85
CA HIS A 97 11.64 -16.57 -6.03
C HIS A 97 10.78 -16.86 -4.78
N THR A 98 10.96 -18.03 -4.15
CA THR A 98 10.10 -18.47 -3.03
C THR A 98 10.05 -17.47 -1.88
N PHE A 99 11.18 -16.91 -1.46
CA PHE A 99 11.19 -15.94 -0.35
C PHE A 99 10.53 -14.61 -0.73
N VAL A 100 10.69 -14.15 -1.97
CA VAL A 100 9.98 -12.97 -2.50
C VAL A 100 8.48 -13.24 -2.53
N ALA A 101 8.06 -14.41 -3.00
CA ALA A 101 6.66 -14.81 -3.02
C ALA A 101 6.03 -14.77 -1.62
N ILE A 102 6.69 -15.38 -0.63
CA ILE A 102 6.24 -15.37 0.77
C ILE A 102 6.14 -13.93 1.30
N PHE A 103 7.17 -13.12 1.07
CA PHE A 103 7.20 -11.74 1.53
C PHE A 103 6.07 -10.92 0.90
N LEU A 104 5.92 -10.96 -0.43
CA LEU A 104 4.89 -10.19 -1.13
C LEU A 104 3.49 -10.64 -0.73
N VAL A 105 3.19 -11.94 -0.72
CA VAL A 105 1.88 -12.43 -0.28
C VAL A 105 1.62 -12.04 1.19
N GLY A 106 2.60 -12.20 2.07
CA GLY A 106 2.50 -11.83 3.49
C GLY A 106 2.28 -10.33 3.69
N PHE A 107 3.06 -9.49 3.00
CA PHE A 107 2.93 -8.03 3.03
C PHE A 107 1.57 -7.59 2.50
N GLY A 108 1.14 -8.11 1.34
CA GLY A 108 -0.15 -7.78 0.75
C GLY A 108 -1.33 -8.22 1.61
N ALA A 109 -1.25 -9.40 2.23
CA ALA A 109 -2.26 -9.87 3.18
C ALA A 109 -2.30 -9.00 4.45
N ALA A 110 -1.14 -8.65 5.01
CA ALA A 110 -1.04 -7.75 6.16
C ALA A 110 -1.59 -6.35 5.83
N HIS A 111 -1.27 -5.82 4.64
CA HIS A 111 -1.78 -4.54 4.16
C HIS A 111 -3.31 -4.59 3.97
N MET A 112 -3.84 -5.65 3.35
CA MET A 112 -5.29 -5.85 3.22
C MET A 112 -6.00 -5.94 4.57
N ALA A 113 -5.42 -6.67 5.53
CA ALA A 113 -5.93 -6.73 6.89
C ALA A 113 -5.89 -5.35 7.57
N HIS A 114 -4.82 -4.58 7.39
CA HIS A 114 -4.69 -3.22 7.91
C HIS A 114 -5.75 -2.28 7.32
N THR A 115 -6.00 -2.34 6.02
CA THR A 115 -7.08 -1.61 5.35
C THR A 115 -8.46 -2.03 5.87
N ALA A 116 -8.67 -3.32 6.14
CA ALA A 116 -9.94 -3.84 6.65
C ALA A 116 -10.29 -3.34 8.07
N ILE A 117 -9.29 -3.17 8.95
CA ILE A 117 -9.47 -2.66 10.32
C ILE A 117 -9.52 -1.13 10.41
N THR A 118 -9.29 -0.44 9.29
CA THR A 118 -9.32 1.02 9.22
C THR A 118 -10.74 1.55 9.03
N ARG A 119 -11.05 2.66 9.72
CA ARG A 119 -12.38 3.32 9.73
C ARG A 119 -12.74 4.04 8.41
N TYR A 120 -12.28 3.58 7.26
CA TYR A 120 -12.72 4.08 5.94
C TYR A 120 -14.26 4.16 5.82
N SER A 121 -14.96 3.26 6.52
CA SER A 121 -16.42 3.08 6.49
C SER A 121 -17.24 4.03 7.38
N ALA A 122 -16.63 4.82 8.28
CA ALA A 122 -17.39 5.72 9.16
C ALA A 122 -17.64 7.11 8.54
N ARG A 123 -16.96 7.45 7.43
CA ARG A 123 -17.09 8.73 6.71
C ARG A 123 -17.40 8.50 5.23
N GLY A 124 -18.39 7.64 4.98
CA GLY A 124 -18.92 7.36 3.66
C GLY A 124 -20.44 7.16 3.71
N ALA A 125 -21.17 8.15 4.25
CA ALA A 125 -22.60 8.39 4.04
C ALA A 125 -23.04 9.65 4.81
N SER A 126 -22.65 10.82 4.31
CA SER A 126 -23.39 12.09 4.45
C SER A 126 -22.82 13.08 3.47
#